data_AF-A0A346A232-F1
#
_entry.id   AF-A0A346A232-F1
#
_cell.length_a   1.000
_cell.length_b   1.000
_cell.length_c   1.000
_cell.angle_alpha   90.00
_cell.angle_beta   90.00
_cell.angle_gamma   90.00
#
_symmetry.space_group_name_H-M   'P 1'
#
loop_
_entity.id
_entity.type
_entity.pdbx_description
1 polymer ?
#
loop_
_entity_poly.entity_id
_entity_poly.type
_entity_poly.pdbx_seq_one_letter_code
_entity_poly.pdbx_strand_id
1 'polypeptide(L)'
;MTILLRPFRPASTPDYLAPREKETSMRSSLSILALTAAFALSLSAANAQSQQGQSPSASPPAAASPGSSADIPDQKLAATAAAVKGVTAVRQSYEEKLAAASTTDKKRIVDEAQQAMAKAVTDQGLSLEEYTKILQVAQNDPTVQNKIIERLK
;
A
#
# COMPACT_ATOMS: atom_id res chain seq x y z
N MET A 1 3.94 40.27 50.98
CA MET A 1 2.97 40.38 52.08
C MET A 1 1.90 39.32 51.85
N THR A 2 1.90 38.31 52.72
CA THR A 2 0.90 37.24 52.86
C THR A 2 -0.48 37.80 53.18
N ILE A 3 -1.55 37.23 52.59
CA ILE A 3 -2.94 37.08 53.10
C ILE A 3 -3.62 36.20 52.01
N LEU A 4 -3.90 34.90 52.18
CA LEU A 4 -4.57 34.11 53.22
C LEU A 4 -6.10 34.29 53.25
N LEU A 5 -6.78 33.16 52.96
CA LEU A 5 -8.10 32.71 53.45
C LEU A 5 -9.37 33.33 52.82
N ARG A 6 -10.09 32.59 51.94
CA ARG A 6 -11.14 31.56 52.22
C ARG A 6 -12.56 32.21 52.20
N PRO A 7 -13.67 31.45 52.20
CA PRO A 7 -14.16 30.53 51.17
C PRO A 7 -15.65 30.81 50.83
N PHE A 8 -16.14 30.46 49.64
CA PHE A 8 -17.59 30.32 49.44
C PHE A 8 -17.92 28.87 49.08
N ARG A 9 -18.65 28.25 50.01
CA ARG A 9 -19.17 26.90 49.93
C ARG A 9 -20.67 27.01 50.22
N PRO A 10 -21.51 26.47 49.36
CA PRO A 10 -22.58 25.57 49.83
C PRO A 10 -22.50 24.25 49.02
N ALA A 11 -22.41 23.05 49.61
CA ALA A 11 -23.42 22.29 50.37
C ALA A 11 -24.71 22.08 49.54
N SER A 12 -25.27 20.90 49.27
CA SER A 12 -24.96 19.49 49.54
C SER A 12 -25.82 18.65 48.57
N THR A 13 -25.27 17.53 48.09
CA THR A 13 -25.87 16.34 47.45
C THR A 13 -27.08 15.77 48.22
N PRO A 14 -27.98 14.90 47.67
CA PRO A 14 -27.71 13.60 47.00
C PRO A 14 -28.65 13.35 45.79
N ASP A 15 -28.56 12.32 44.96
CA ASP A 15 -28.66 10.89 45.24
C ASP A 15 -28.53 10.16 43.89
N TYR A 16 -27.46 9.40 43.70
CA TYR A 16 -27.67 8.00 43.34
C TYR A 16 -26.43 7.21 43.72
N LEU A 17 -26.73 6.08 44.34
CA LEU A 17 -25.83 5.19 45.00
C LEU A 17 -24.74 4.62 44.07
N ALA A 18 -23.60 4.38 44.71
CA ALA A 18 -22.54 3.42 44.39
C ALA A 18 -23.09 1.97 44.23
N PRO A 19 -22.28 0.88 44.11
CA PRO A 19 -20.82 0.78 44.01
C PRO A 19 -20.32 -0.24 42.95
N ARG A 20 -19.02 -0.22 42.61
CA ARG A 20 -18.06 -1.35 42.76
C ARG A 20 -16.82 -1.15 41.87
N GLU A 21 -15.69 -0.79 42.47
CA GLU A 21 -14.60 -1.73 42.79
C GLU A 21 -13.69 -2.08 41.59
N LYS A 22 -12.59 -1.34 41.45
CA LYS A 22 -11.21 -1.83 41.69
C LYS A 22 -10.22 -0.92 40.97
N GLU A 23 -9.65 -0.02 41.75
CA GLU A 23 -8.28 0.40 41.52
C GLU A 23 -7.38 -0.78 41.89
N THR A 24 -6.91 -1.50 40.88
CA THR A 24 -5.73 -2.35 41.03
C THR A 24 -4.67 -1.83 40.09
N SER A 25 -3.71 -1.14 40.71
CA SER A 25 -2.38 -0.87 40.17
C SER A 25 -1.80 -2.13 39.52
N MET A 26 -1.52 -2.08 38.22
CA MET A 26 -0.46 -2.92 37.65
C MET A 26 0.13 -2.27 36.40
N ARG A 27 1.32 -1.68 36.60
CA ARG A 27 2.28 -1.45 35.54
C ARG A 27 2.66 -2.79 34.92
N SER A 28 2.16 -3.09 33.72
CA SER A 28 2.91 -3.87 32.73
C SER A 28 2.13 -3.90 31.41
N SER A 29 2.81 -3.44 30.36
CA SER A 29 3.04 -4.21 29.14
C SER A 29 1.88 -5.08 28.62
N LEU A 30 1.34 -4.75 27.44
CA LEU A 30 1.33 -5.62 26.25
C LEU A 30 0.28 -5.14 25.22
N SER A 31 0.75 -5.10 23.97
CA SER A 31 0.02 -5.55 22.78
C SER A 31 -1.21 -4.76 22.34
N ILE A 32 -0.97 -3.85 21.39
CA ILE A 32 -1.99 -3.33 20.48
C ILE A 32 -2.60 -4.51 19.73
N LEU A 33 -3.89 -4.72 19.99
CA LEU A 33 -4.72 -5.79 19.48
C LEU A 33 -4.95 -5.64 17.98
N ALA A 34 -4.43 -6.64 17.25
CA ALA A 34 -5.00 -7.33 16.11
C ALA A 34 -6.18 -6.66 15.38
N LEU A 35 -5.89 -6.13 14.19
CA LEU A 35 -6.87 -6.01 13.11
C LEU A 35 -6.68 -7.23 12.17
N THR A 36 -7.22 -8.38 12.58
CA THR A 36 -7.36 -9.58 11.76
C THR A 36 -8.83 -9.88 11.55
N ALA A 37 -9.31 -9.85 10.31
CA ALA A 37 -10.17 -10.87 9.70
C ALA A 37 -10.84 -10.33 8.43
N ALA A 38 -10.30 -10.68 7.26
CA ALA A 38 -11.07 -10.94 6.04
C ALA A 38 -10.13 -11.52 4.96
N PHE A 39 -9.57 -12.70 5.20
CA PHE A 39 -9.00 -13.54 4.16
C PHE A 39 -9.45 -14.98 4.39
N ALA A 40 -9.74 -15.67 3.28
CA ALA A 40 -10.36 -17.00 3.16
C ALA A 40 -11.88 -16.97 3.40
N LEU A 41 -12.76 -17.48 2.54
CA LEU A 41 -12.64 -18.64 1.65
C LEU A 41 -13.42 -18.37 0.35
N SER A 42 -12.79 -18.56 -0.80
CA SER A 42 -13.53 -18.97 -2.00
C SER A 42 -12.59 -19.74 -2.95
N LEU A 43 -12.20 -20.93 -2.52
CA LEU A 43 -11.81 -22.00 -3.43
C LEU A 43 -12.87 -23.09 -3.31
N SER A 44 -13.90 -23.03 -4.15
CA SER A 44 -14.72 -24.20 -4.46
C SER A 44 -14.32 -24.68 -5.84
N ALA A 45 -13.51 -25.74 -5.86
CA ALA A 45 -13.30 -26.57 -7.02
C ALA A 45 -14.12 -27.84 -6.82
N ALA A 46 -15.28 -27.94 -7.46
CA ALA A 46 -15.96 -29.21 -7.70
C ALA A 46 -16.91 -29.06 -8.89
N ASN A 47 -16.50 -29.65 -10.01
CA ASN A 47 -17.24 -29.86 -11.23
C ASN A 47 -18.59 -30.56 -10.98
N ALA A 48 -19.68 -30.08 -11.59
CA ALA A 48 -20.74 -30.91 -12.15
C ALA A 48 -21.74 -30.06 -12.98
N GLN A 49 -21.88 -30.40 -14.28
CA GLN A 49 -23.10 -30.29 -15.11
C GLN A 49 -23.59 -28.85 -15.45
N SER A 50 -23.81 -28.38 -16.68
CA SER A 50 -24.02 -29.01 -17.98
C SER A 50 -24.10 -27.92 -19.08
N GLN A 51 -23.73 -28.30 -20.31
CA GLN A 51 -24.34 -27.92 -21.60
C GLN A 51 -24.03 -26.58 -22.29
N GLN A 52 -23.34 -26.77 -23.42
CA GLN A 52 -23.63 -26.26 -24.78
C GLN A 52 -23.40 -24.79 -25.11
N GLY A 53 -22.25 -24.55 -25.74
CA GLY A 53 -21.99 -23.41 -26.62
C GLY A 53 -20.59 -23.54 -27.21
N GLN A 54 -20.49 -24.06 -28.43
CA GLN A 54 -19.23 -24.16 -29.19
C GLN A 54 -18.63 -22.78 -29.46
N SER A 55 -17.34 -22.62 -29.14
CA SER A 55 -16.37 -21.81 -29.88
C SER A 55 -14.96 -22.29 -29.53
N PRO A 56 -14.11 -22.66 -30.51
CA PRO A 56 -12.73 -23.05 -30.25
C PRO A 56 -11.83 -21.82 -30.07
N SER A 57 -10.74 -22.02 -29.34
CA SER A 57 -9.55 -21.15 -29.28
C SER A 57 -9.63 -19.89 -28.42
N ALA A 58 -9.13 -20.01 -27.19
CA ALA A 58 -7.93 -19.31 -26.74
C ALA A 58 -7.55 -19.84 -25.36
N SER A 59 -6.50 -20.65 -25.30
CA SER A 59 -5.76 -20.86 -24.06
C SER A 59 -5.32 -19.49 -23.55
N PRO A 60 -5.64 -19.08 -22.30
CA PRO A 60 -4.84 -18.05 -21.66
C PRO A 60 -3.39 -18.55 -21.67
N PRO A 61 -2.42 -17.73 -22.10
CA PRO A 61 -1.02 -18.13 -22.00
C PRO A 61 -0.73 -18.45 -20.54
N ALA A 62 0.05 -19.51 -20.35
CA ALA A 62 0.57 -19.92 -19.05
C ALA A 62 0.98 -18.67 -18.27
N ALA A 63 0.33 -18.45 -17.11
CA ALA A 63 0.80 -17.49 -16.14
C ALA A 63 2.27 -17.82 -15.88
N ALA A 64 3.15 -16.96 -16.42
CA ALA A 64 4.57 -17.08 -16.23
C ALA A 64 4.80 -17.15 -14.73
N SER A 65 5.32 -18.29 -14.27
CA SER A 65 5.77 -18.45 -12.91
C SER A 65 6.55 -17.20 -12.49
N PRO A 66 6.44 -16.74 -11.23
CA PRO A 66 7.32 -15.70 -10.73
C PRO A 66 8.75 -16.20 -10.94
N GLY A 67 9.44 -15.59 -11.91
CA GLY A 67 10.80 -15.96 -12.23
C GLY A 67 11.62 -15.68 -10.98
N SER A 68 12.30 -16.71 -10.49
CA SER A 68 13.22 -16.60 -9.37
C SER A 68 14.15 -15.39 -9.58
N SER A 69 14.47 -14.65 -8.51
CA SER A 69 15.36 -13.48 -8.52
C SER A 69 16.67 -13.67 -9.30
N ALA A 70 17.13 -14.91 -9.43
CA ALA A 70 18.33 -15.30 -10.15
C ALA A 70 18.27 -15.11 -11.68
N ASP A 71 17.08 -14.90 -12.25
CA ASP A 71 16.88 -14.82 -13.72
C ASP A 71 16.72 -13.39 -14.24
N ILE A 72 16.68 -12.37 -13.39
CA ILE A 72 16.50 -10.98 -13.86
C ILE A 72 17.83 -10.46 -14.43
N PRO A 73 17.93 -10.18 -15.74
CA PRO A 73 19.15 -9.67 -16.33
C PRO A 73 19.49 -8.26 -15.84
N ASP A 74 20.79 -7.97 -15.71
CA ASP A 74 21.31 -6.66 -15.27
C ASP A 74 20.80 -5.47 -16.09
N GLN A 75 20.54 -5.68 -17.38
CA GLN A 75 19.94 -4.66 -18.25
C GLN A 75 18.53 -4.28 -17.79
N LYS A 76 17.70 -5.25 -17.38
CA LYS A 76 16.35 -4.98 -16.88
C LYS A 76 16.40 -4.31 -15.50
N LEU A 77 17.39 -4.62 -14.67
CA LEU A 77 17.62 -3.91 -13.41
C LEU A 77 18.02 -2.45 -13.65
N ALA A 78 18.90 -2.19 -14.61
CA ALA A 78 19.28 -0.83 -15.01
C ALA A 78 18.09 -0.04 -15.59
N ALA A 79 17.33 -0.66 -16.48
CA ALA A 79 16.12 -0.06 -17.04
C ALA A 79 15.08 0.20 -15.94
N THR A 80 14.96 -0.68 -14.94
CA THR A 80 14.04 -0.49 -13.82
C THR A 80 14.49 0.68 -12.96
N ALA A 81 15.80 0.78 -12.68
CA ALA A 81 16.37 1.91 -11.96
C ALA A 81 16.06 3.25 -12.65
N ALA A 82 16.29 3.33 -13.97
CA ALA A 82 15.97 4.51 -14.77
C ALA A 82 14.46 4.79 -14.81
N ALA A 83 13.63 3.75 -14.92
CA ALA A 83 12.17 3.86 -14.88
C ALA A 83 11.68 4.38 -13.52
N VAL A 84 12.22 3.88 -12.39
CA VAL A 84 11.89 4.38 -11.04
C VAL A 84 12.22 5.87 -10.93
N LYS A 85 13.38 6.30 -11.43
CA LYS A 85 13.77 7.72 -11.46
C LYS A 85 12.78 8.55 -12.28
N GLY A 86 12.42 8.09 -13.48
CA GLY A 86 11.44 8.75 -14.35
C GLY A 86 10.05 8.83 -13.72
N VAL A 87 9.54 7.71 -13.20
CA VAL A 87 8.25 7.62 -12.51
C VAL A 87 8.22 8.55 -11.29
N THR A 88 9.32 8.63 -10.54
CA THR A 88 9.43 9.51 -9.37
C THR A 88 9.43 10.98 -9.77
N ALA A 89 10.14 11.36 -10.84
CA ALA A 89 10.12 12.73 -11.36
C ALA A 89 8.74 13.14 -11.88
N VAL A 90 8.06 12.22 -12.60
CA VAL A 90 6.66 12.40 -13.02
C VAL A 90 5.79 12.58 -11.78
N ARG A 91 5.85 11.67 -10.81
CA ARG A 91 5.05 11.73 -9.60
C ARG A 91 5.22 13.06 -8.87
N GLN A 92 6.44 13.53 -8.63
CA GLN A 92 6.70 14.81 -7.98
C GLN A 92 6.05 15.97 -8.75
N SER A 93 6.24 16.02 -10.07
CA SER A 93 5.66 17.06 -10.93
C SER A 93 4.13 17.08 -10.88
N TYR A 94 3.51 15.90 -10.83
CA TYR A 94 2.06 15.77 -10.76
C TYR A 94 1.52 16.00 -9.34
N GLU A 95 2.27 15.66 -8.29
CA GLU A 95 1.92 15.98 -6.89
C GLU A 95 1.84 17.50 -6.68
N GLU A 96 2.80 18.26 -7.23
CA GLU A 96 2.74 19.73 -7.22
C GLU A 96 1.53 20.27 -7.99
N LYS A 97 1.24 19.72 -9.18
CA LYS A 97 0.05 20.09 -9.96
C LYS A 97 -1.24 19.76 -9.20
N LEU A 98 -1.29 18.61 -8.53
CA LEU A 98 -2.47 18.16 -7.79
C LEU A 98 -2.71 19.00 -6.53
N ALA A 99 -1.64 19.50 -5.90
CA ALA A 99 -1.70 20.43 -4.78
C ALA A 99 -2.27 21.79 -5.19
N ALA A 100 -1.94 22.26 -6.40
CA ALA A 100 -2.45 23.52 -6.97
C ALA A 100 -3.82 23.38 -7.67
N ALA A 101 -4.29 22.16 -7.93
CA ALA A 101 -5.47 21.91 -8.74
C ALA A 101 -6.80 21.92 -7.96
N SER A 102 -7.83 22.46 -8.61
CA SER A 102 -9.23 22.34 -8.20
C SER A 102 -9.70 20.89 -8.19
N THR A 103 -10.68 20.56 -7.34
CA THR A 103 -11.23 19.19 -7.20
C THR A 103 -11.72 18.58 -8.52
N THR A 104 -12.27 19.39 -9.42
CA THR A 104 -12.71 18.96 -10.76
C THR A 104 -11.54 18.54 -11.66
N ASP A 105 -10.40 19.22 -11.57
CA ASP A 105 -9.21 18.93 -12.37
C ASP A 105 -8.40 17.74 -11.85
N LYS A 106 -8.53 17.42 -10.55
CA LYS A 106 -7.74 16.34 -9.92
C LYS A 106 -7.87 15.02 -10.65
N LYS A 107 -9.08 14.64 -11.10
CA LYS A 107 -9.27 13.38 -11.85
C LYS A 107 -8.45 13.37 -13.13
N ARG A 108 -8.54 14.43 -13.93
CA ARG A 108 -7.81 14.55 -15.20
C ARG A 108 -6.30 14.50 -14.97
N ILE A 109 -5.81 15.24 -13.98
CA ILE A 109 -4.39 15.28 -13.62
C ILE A 109 -3.88 13.91 -13.17
N VAL A 110 -4.67 13.15 -12.41
CA VAL A 110 -4.32 11.77 -12.02
C VAL A 110 -4.27 10.85 -13.24
N ASP A 111 -5.27 10.90 -14.13
CA ASP A 111 -5.27 10.12 -15.38
C ASP A 111 -4.04 10.43 -16.25
N GLU A 112 -3.69 11.71 -16.41
CA GLU A 112 -2.48 12.14 -17.10
C GLU A 112 -1.19 11.64 -16.41
N ALA A 113 -1.15 11.68 -15.08
CA ALA A 113 -0.02 11.17 -14.31
C ALA A 113 0.18 9.66 -14.53
N GLN A 114 -0.90 8.87 -14.54
CA GLN A 114 -0.84 7.42 -14.79
C GLN A 114 -0.27 7.13 -16.18
N GLN A 115 -0.73 7.86 -17.20
CA GLN A 115 -0.22 7.74 -18.57
C GLN A 115 1.26 8.13 -18.66
N ALA A 116 1.66 9.21 -17.99
CA ALA A 116 3.04 9.68 -17.96
C ALA A 116 3.97 8.69 -17.22
N MET A 117 3.52 8.09 -16.11
CA MET A 117 4.25 7.06 -15.39
C MET A 117 4.42 5.80 -16.25
N ALA A 118 3.35 5.35 -16.92
CA ALA A 118 3.43 4.22 -17.85
C ALA A 118 4.42 4.48 -18.99
N LYS A 119 4.37 5.68 -19.58
CA LYS A 119 5.33 6.15 -20.58
C LYS A 119 6.76 6.09 -20.06
N ALA A 120 7.02 6.61 -18.85
CA ALA A 120 8.35 6.60 -18.25
C ALA A 120 8.92 5.19 -18.04
N VAL A 121 8.07 4.19 -17.83
CA VAL A 121 8.48 2.77 -17.78
C VAL A 121 8.76 2.24 -19.18
N THR A 122 7.83 2.43 -20.11
CA THR A 122 7.94 1.89 -21.49
C THR A 122 9.06 2.52 -22.30
N ASP A 123 9.42 3.77 -22.02
CA ASP A 123 10.53 4.49 -22.64
C ASP A 123 11.89 3.86 -22.33
N GLN A 124 12.00 3.18 -21.19
CA GLN A 124 13.19 2.42 -20.79
C GLN A 124 13.24 1.02 -21.43
N GLY A 125 12.33 0.72 -22.35
CA GLY A 125 12.23 -0.60 -22.99
C GLY A 125 11.71 -1.70 -22.06
N LEU A 126 11.02 -1.33 -20.98
CA LEU A 126 10.36 -2.24 -20.05
C LEU A 126 8.85 -2.24 -20.28
N SER A 127 8.25 -3.42 -20.22
CA SER A 127 6.79 -3.51 -20.11
C SER A 127 6.34 -3.14 -18.69
N LEU A 128 5.14 -2.58 -18.54
CA LEU A 128 4.53 -2.29 -17.22
C LEU A 128 4.51 -3.53 -16.31
N GLU A 129 4.20 -4.68 -16.90
CA GLU A 129 4.16 -5.97 -16.19
C GLU A 129 5.54 -6.39 -15.70
N GLU A 130 6.58 -6.19 -16.54
CA GLU A 130 7.97 -6.51 -16.18
C GLU A 130 8.49 -5.60 -15.07
N TYR A 131 8.24 -4.29 -15.18
CA TYR A 131 8.57 -3.34 -14.13
C TYR A 131 7.92 -3.74 -12.80
N THR A 132 6.62 -4.05 -12.82
CA THR A 132 5.88 -4.47 -11.62
C THR A 132 6.44 -5.78 -11.05
N LYS A 133 6.76 -6.75 -11.91
CA LYS A 133 7.35 -8.03 -11.51
C LYS A 133 8.73 -7.84 -10.86
N ILE A 134 9.58 -7.00 -11.44
CA ILE A 134 10.91 -6.69 -10.89
C ILE A 134 10.78 -5.97 -9.54
N LEU A 135 9.82 -5.05 -9.39
CA LEU A 135 9.54 -4.41 -8.10
C LEU A 135 8.99 -5.38 -7.05
N GLN A 136 8.15 -6.34 -7.43
CA GLN A 136 7.70 -7.39 -6.50
C GLN A 136 8.85 -8.29 -6.06
N VAL A 137 9.73 -8.65 -6.99
CA VAL A 137 10.94 -9.41 -6.65
C VAL A 137 11.83 -8.59 -5.72
N ALA A 138 12.09 -7.31 -6.03
CA ALA A 138 12.86 -6.42 -5.17
C ALA A 138 12.27 -6.25 -3.76
N GLN A 139 10.94 -6.34 -3.59
CA GLN A 139 10.32 -6.32 -2.26
C GLN A 139 10.57 -7.59 -1.45
N ASN A 140 10.74 -8.74 -2.12
CA ASN A 140 11.00 -10.03 -1.46
C ASN A 140 12.50 -10.35 -1.38
N ASP A 141 13.32 -9.76 -2.25
CA ASP A 141 14.74 -10.02 -2.41
C ASP A 141 15.57 -8.73 -2.22
N PRO A 142 16.23 -8.57 -1.07
CA PRO A 142 17.03 -7.37 -0.79
C PRO A 142 18.25 -7.25 -1.70
N THR A 143 18.73 -8.34 -2.30
CA THR A 143 19.85 -8.30 -3.25
C THR A 143 19.40 -7.59 -4.53
N VAL A 144 18.24 -7.97 -5.08
CA VAL A 144 17.66 -7.33 -6.25
C VAL A 144 17.36 -5.86 -5.97
N GLN A 145 16.78 -5.55 -4.80
CA GLN A 145 16.55 -4.17 -4.38
C GLN A 145 17.85 -3.35 -4.36
N ASN A 146 18.90 -3.85 -3.71
CA ASN A 146 20.18 -3.15 -3.63
C ASN A 146 20.77 -2.92 -5.02
N LYS A 147 20.72 -3.90 -5.92
CA LYS A 147 21.19 -3.73 -7.30
C LYS A 147 20.44 -2.61 -8.03
N ILE A 148 19.13 -2.46 -7.82
CA ILE A 148 18.36 -1.36 -8.40
C ILE A 148 18.81 -0.03 -7.79
N ILE A 149 18.88 0.07 -6.46
CA ILE A 149 19.27 1.29 -5.74
C ILE A 149 20.69 1.74 -6.08
N GLU A 150 21.65 0.81 -6.22
CA GLU A 150 23.02 1.15 -6.63
C GLU A 150 23.08 1.77 -8.02
N ARG A 151 22.17 1.37 -8.92
CA ARG A 151 22.08 1.93 -10.27
C ARG A 151 21.29 3.25 -10.32
N LEU A 152 20.60 3.64 -9.24
CA LEU A 152 19.95 4.94 -9.11
C LEU A 152 20.94 6.07 -8.72
N LYS A 153 22.07 5.72 -8.10
CA LYS A 153 23.11 6.68 -7.68
C LYS A 153 23.76 7.33 -8.90
#